data_AF-X1IPR9-F1
#
_entry.id   AF-X1IPR9-F1
#
_cell.length_a   1.000
_cell.length_b   1.000
_cell.length_c   1.000
_cell.angle_alpha   90.00
_cell.angle_beta   90.00
_cell.angle_gamma   90.00
#
_symmetry.space_group_name_H-M   'P 1'
#
loop_
_entity.id
_entity.type
_entity.pdbx_description
1 polymer ?
#
loop_
_entity_poly.entity_id
_entity_poly.type
_entity_poly.pdbx_seq_one_letter_code
_entity_poly.pdbx_strand_id
1 'polypeptide(L)'
;LFEAANFNQAVIRRGCRHLGLQSEASIRFDKGLSPGLPQLPLRRATQLLLELAGGKAAKGVIDAYPGRGEPRAILLSTEEVKRLSGLEVDVGKITKVLQSLGFECQESHSHSQISVVAPYWRSDVNYAADLVEEVVRITGYEKVPTTRLSSSLPMQEPIPMREFKRRLHSILVSCGLQEILSYSLTSLEKLQKLSPDLDLKVIPLKVANPLTKEQEYLRTTLRTNVLATLASNQKHEENGIKLVEIGEVFLPQGKELPQEKDMLCAVLSGPRQELSWHGDNEPLDFF
;
A
#
# COMPACT_ATOMS: atom_id res chain seq x y z
N LEU A 1 42.41 -3.64 -8.06
CA LEU A 1 41.81 -2.33 -7.74
C LEU A 1 40.53 -2.60 -6.97
N PHE A 2 40.30 -1.96 -5.83
CA PHE A 2 39.02 -2.04 -5.12
C PHE A 2 38.18 -0.81 -5.42
N GLU A 3 36.92 -1.02 -5.75
CA GLU A 3 35.91 0.03 -5.83
C GLU A 3 35.07 0.00 -4.55
N ALA A 4 34.92 1.16 -3.92
CA ALA A 4 33.96 1.39 -2.85
C ALA A 4 33.31 2.75 -3.11
N ALA A 5 32.06 2.72 -3.56
CA ALA A 5 31.37 3.90 -4.07
C ALA A 5 30.01 4.09 -3.39
N ASN A 6 29.48 5.30 -3.53
CA ASN A 6 28.10 5.64 -3.22
C ASN A 6 27.41 6.04 -4.52
N PHE A 7 26.27 5.41 -4.83
CA PHE A 7 25.53 5.68 -6.06
C PHE A 7 24.17 6.30 -5.75
N ASN A 8 23.67 7.10 -6.69
CA ASN A 8 22.32 7.65 -6.60
C ASN A 8 21.28 6.51 -6.64
N GLN A 9 20.52 6.39 -5.55
CA GLN A 9 19.46 5.40 -5.38
C GLN A 9 18.50 5.33 -6.59
N ALA A 10 18.00 6.48 -7.07
CA ALA A 10 17.02 6.53 -8.13
C ALA A 10 17.60 6.08 -9.49
N VAL A 11 18.88 6.32 -9.72
CA VAL A 11 19.58 5.83 -10.93
C VAL A 11 19.70 4.31 -10.87
N ILE A 12 20.20 3.75 -9.77
CA ILE A 12 20.33 2.30 -9.60
C ILE A 12 18.97 1.62 -9.71
N ARG A 13 17.95 2.12 -8.99
CA ARG A 13 16.59 1.55 -8.99
C ARG A 13 15.96 1.54 -10.38
N ARG A 14 16.15 2.59 -11.18
CA ARG A 14 15.62 2.67 -12.54
C ARG A 14 16.40 1.77 -13.49
N GLY A 15 17.74 1.77 -13.40
CA GLY A 15 18.60 0.92 -14.21
C GLY A 15 18.29 -0.56 -14.01
N CYS A 16 18.20 -1.02 -12.76
CA CYS A 16 17.89 -2.42 -12.44
C CYS A 16 16.50 -2.84 -12.94
N ARG A 17 15.48 -2.00 -12.75
CA ARG A 17 14.12 -2.29 -13.26
C ARG A 17 14.07 -2.32 -14.78
N HIS A 18 14.77 -1.40 -15.45
CA HIS A 18 14.80 -1.35 -16.90
C HIS A 18 15.52 -2.55 -17.52
N LEU A 19 16.65 -2.96 -16.92
CA LEU A 19 17.47 -4.06 -17.43
C LEU A 19 17.00 -5.45 -16.94
N GLY A 20 16.11 -5.51 -15.95
CA GLY A 20 15.72 -6.77 -15.31
C GLY A 20 16.86 -7.43 -14.51
N LEU A 21 17.88 -6.67 -14.11
CA LEU A 21 19.06 -7.17 -13.41
C LEU A 21 19.07 -6.72 -11.96
N GLN A 22 18.88 -7.67 -11.06
CA GLN A 22 18.96 -7.46 -9.61
C GLN A 22 20.12 -8.28 -9.03
N SER A 23 20.95 -7.64 -8.21
CA SER A 23 22.05 -8.26 -7.47
C SER A 23 22.04 -7.80 -6.02
N GLU A 24 22.82 -8.49 -5.18
CA GLU A 24 23.03 -8.08 -3.79
C GLU A 24 23.54 -6.64 -3.65
N ALA A 25 24.40 -6.20 -4.59
CA ALA A 25 24.88 -4.83 -4.64
C ALA A 25 23.75 -3.85 -4.98
N SER A 26 22.96 -4.14 -6.03
CA SER A 26 21.89 -3.24 -6.45
C SER A 26 20.80 -3.09 -5.40
N ILE A 27 20.46 -4.18 -4.69
CA ILE A 27 19.48 -4.14 -3.58
C ILE A 27 19.95 -3.21 -2.46
N ARG A 28 21.25 -3.20 -2.16
CA ARG A 28 21.81 -2.32 -1.13
C ARG A 28 21.83 -0.86 -1.59
N PHE A 29 22.29 -0.59 -2.82
CA PHE A 29 22.32 0.78 -3.35
C PHE A 29 20.92 1.37 -3.58
N ASP A 30 19.92 0.56 -3.90
CA ASP A 30 18.51 0.97 -3.99
C ASP A 30 17.93 1.45 -2.63
N LYS A 31 18.55 1.08 -1.51
CA LYS A 31 18.13 1.53 -0.17
C LYS A 31 18.74 2.86 0.27
N GLY A 32 19.52 3.53 -0.58
CA GLY A 32 20.12 4.82 -0.24
C GLY A 32 21.18 4.69 0.87
N LEU A 33 22.29 4.02 0.55
CA LEU A 33 23.44 3.93 1.46
C LEU A 33 23.99 5.32 1.77
N SER A 34 24.50 5.50 2.97
CA SER A 34 25.14 6.76 3.35
C SER A 34 26.43 7.00 2.56
N PRO A 35 26.67 8.24 2.12
CA PRO A 35 27.95 8.66 1.55
C PRO A 35 29.16 8.48 2.48
N GLY A 36 28.94 8.43 3.80
CA GLY A 36 30.01 8.18 4.79
C GLY A 36 30.44 6.71 4.89
N LEU A 37 29.67 5.79 4.32
CA LEU A 37 29.90 4.35 4.41
C LEU A 37 31.18 3.86 3.69
N PRO A 38 31.52 4.27 2.44
CA PRO A 38 32.50 3.55 1.60
C PRO A 38 33.91 3.37 2.16
N GLN A 39 34.38 4.31 2.98
CA GLN A 39 35.75 4.30 3.54
C GLN A 39 36.01 3.08 4.44
N LEU A 40 35.05 2.72 5.30
CA LEU A 40 35.21 1.61 6.25
C LEU A 40 35.31 0.22 5.59
N PRO A 41 34.36 -0.21 4.72
CA PRO A 41 34.44 -1.49 4.04
C PRO A 41 35.62 -1.57 3.07
N LEU A 42 36.06 -0.46 2.45
CA LEU A 42 37.25 -0.45 1.59
C LEU A 42 38.50 -0.86 2.37
N ARG A 43 38.70 -0.28 3.57
CA ARG A 43 39.82 -0.63 4.46
C ARG A 43 39.71 -2.07 4.92
N ARG A 44 38.52 -2.52 5.30
CA ARG A 44 38.30 -3.91 5.74
C ARG A 44 38.55 -4.92 4.62
N ALA A 45 38.06 -4.66 3.40
CA ALA A 45 38.30 -5.51 2.24
C ALA A 45 39.78 -5.56 1.88
N THR A 46 40.49 -4.42 1.96
CA THR A 46 41.94 -4.35 1.74
C THR A 46 42.70 -5.18 2.78
N GLN A 47 42.36 -5.04 4.06
CA GLN A 47 42.94 -5.84 5.13
C GLN A 47 42.76 -7.34 4.86
N LEU A 48 41.52 -7.78 4.60
CA LEU A 48 41.21 -9.19 4.35
C LEU A 48 41.94 -9.74 3.12
N LEU A 49 42.09 -8.94 2.06
CA LEU A 49 42.84 -9.35 0.88
C LEU A 49 44.31 -9.62 1.23
N LEU A 50 44.95 -8.73 2.01
CA LEU A 50 46.34 -8.91 2.43
C LEU A 50 46.51 -10.15 3.32
N GLU A 51 45.58 -10.38 4.24
CA GLU A 51 45.61 -11.53 5.15
C GLU A 51 45.40 -12.87 4.42
N LEU A 52 44.48 -12.92 3.45
CA LEU A 52 44.04 -14.17 2.83
C LEU A 52 44.72 -14.49 1.50
N ALA A 53 45.03 -13.48 0.70
CA ALA A 53 45.60 -13.64 -0.64
C ALA A 53 47.04 -13.10 -0.75
N GLY A 54 47.54 -12.43 0.30
CA GLY A 54 48.84 -11.77 0.30
C GLY A 54 48.88 -10.49 -0.54
N GLY A 55 50.08 -10.10 -0.96
CA GLY A 55 50.32 -8.89 -1.75
C GLY A 55 50.73 -7.67 -0.91
N LYS A 56 50.76 -6.48 -1.54
CA LYS A 56 51.12 -5.21 -0.91
C LYS A 56 50.07 -4.16 -1.24
N ALA A 57 49.49 -3.53 -0.22
CA ALA A 57 48.59 -2.41 -0.44
C ALA A 57 49.38 -1.17 -0.87
N ALA A 58 48.85 -0.45 -1.85
CA ALA A 58 49.35 0.86 -2.22
C ALA A 58 49.14 1.86 -1.07
N LYS A 59 49.99 2.90 -1.00
CA LYS A 59 49.84 3.98 -0.03
C LYS A 59 48.75 4.95 -0.50
N GLY A 60 47.81 5.25 0.39
CA GLY A 60 46.74 6.23 0.15
C GLY A 60 45.48 5.64 -0.49
N VAL A 61 44.44 6.48 -0.55
CA VAL A 61 43.15 6.18 -1.20
C VAL A 61 42.82 7.35 -2.11
N ILE A 62 42.36 7.06 -3.33
CA ILE A 62 41.83 8.07 -4.24
C ILE A 62 40.35 8.24 -3.88
N ASP A 63 39.99 9.39 -3.29
CA ASP A 63 38.63 9.70 -2.84
C ASP A 63 38.06 10.88 -3.64
N ALA A 64 37.05 10.59 -4.47
CA ALA A 64 36.36 11.58 -5.29
C ALA A 64 34.96 11.83 -4.71
N TYR A 65 34.86 12.80 -3.80
CA TYR A 65 33.64 13.10 -3.06
C TYR A 65 33.17 14.55 -3.27
N PRO A 66 32.52 14.85 -4.42
CA PRO A 66 31.97 16.18 -4.68
C PRO A 66 30.82 16.50 -3.72
N GLY A 67 30.78 17.74 -3.22
CA GLY A 67 29.68 18.21 -2.37
C GLY A 67 29.62 17.56 -0.99
N ARG A 68 30.76 17.15 -0.44
CA ARG A 68 30.85 16.63 0.94
C ARG A 68 30.24 17.65 1.92
N GLY A 69 29.17 17.22 2.59
CA GLY A 69 28.52 17.99 3.66
C GLY A 69 28.90 17.46 5.03
N GLU A 70 28.81 18.33 6.04
CA GLU A 70 28.93 17.93 7.43
C GLU A 70 27.64 17.28 7.94
N PRO A 71 27.72 16.32 8.88
CA PRO A 71 26.54 15.76 9.52
C PRO A 71 25.66 16.85 10.12
N ARG A 72 24.36 16.80 9.82
CA ARG A 72 23.40 17.78 10.34
C ARG A 72 22.94 17.37 11.72
N ALA A 73 23.09 18.26 12.69
CA ALA A 73 22.49 18.09 14.00
C ALA A 73 20.97 18.33 13.97
N ILE A 74 20.23 17.49 14.67
CA ILE A 74 18.78 17.54 14.85
C ILE A 74 18.53 17.92 16.31
N LEU A 75 17.76 18.99 16.53
CA LEU A 75 17.33 19.38 17.87
C LEU A 75 16.11 18.57 18.28
N LEU A 76 16.17 17.97 19.46
CA LEU A 76 15.06 17.22 20.05
C LEU A 76 14.76 17.75 21.46
N SER A 77 13.50 18.10 21.71
CA SER A 77 13.02 18.53 23.03
C SER A 77 12.17 17.44 23.69
N THR A 78 12.12 17.45 25.03
CA THR A 78 11.18 16.60 25.79
C THR A 78 9.72 16.91 25.45
N GLU A 79 9.42 18.17 25.13
CA GLU A 79 8.10 18.61 24.70
C GLU A 79 7.70 17.96 23.38
N GLU A 80 8.63 17.86 22.42
CA GLU A 80 8.36 17.25 21.12
C GLU A 80 8.12 15.73 21.25
N VAL A 81 8.90 15.05 22.10
CA VAL A 81 8.67 13.64 22.45
C VAL A 81 7.27 13.47 23.03
N LYS A 82 6.89 14.31 24.01
CA LYS A 82 5.55 14.27 24.62
C LYS A 82 4.44 14.60 23.63
N ARG A 83 4.64 15.59 22.75
CA ARG A 83 3.66 16.03 21.76
C ARG A 83 3.35 14.95 20.73
N LEU A 84 4.38 14.26 20.23
CA LEU A 84 4.23 13.25 19.19
C LEU A 84 3.85 11.88 19.72
N SER A 85 4.34 11.49 20.91
CA SER A 85 4.14 10.14 21.45
C SER A 85 3.27 10.08 22.70
N GLY A 86 3.00 11.19 23.37
CA GLY A 86 2.37 11.20 24.69
C GLY A 86 3.28 10.70 25.83
N LEU A 87 4.48 10.22 25.53
CA LEU A 87 5.43 9.77 26.55
C LEU A 87 6.06 10.95 27.27
N GLU A 88 6.09 10.87 28.60
CA GLU A 88 6.86 11.78 29.44
C GLU A 88 8.22 11.15 29.75
N VAL A 89 9.27 11.68 29.12
CA VAL A 89 10.64 11.19 29.25
C VAL A 89 11.56 12.39 29.49
N ASP A 90 12.43 12.30 30.50
CA ASP A 90 13.43 13.32 30.78
C ASP A 90 14.58 13.28 29.76
N VAL A 91 15.28 14.41 29.60
CA VAL A 91 16.43 14.53 28.70
C VAL A 91 17.49 13.47 28.96
N GLY A 92 17.77 13.12 30.23
CA GLY A 92 18.79 12.13 30.57
C GLY A 92 18.45 10.75 30.01
N LYS A 93 17.19 10.33 30.09
CA LYS A 93 16.73 9.07 29.51
C LYS A 93 16.70 9.10 27.98
N ILE A 94 16.27 10.21 27.36
CA ILE A 94 16.34 10.40 25.90
C ILE A 94 17.79 10.24 25.42
N THR A 95 18.72 10.96 26.04
CA THR A 95 20.15 10.92 25.71
C THR A 95 20.73 9.51 25.85
N LYS A 96 20.44 8.80 26.94
CA LYS A 96 20.90 7.41 27.14
C LYS A 96 20.40 6.47 26.05
N VAL A 97 19.14 6.60 25.66
CA VAL A 97 18.54 5.79 24.59
C VAL A 97 19.26 6.04 23.26
N LEU A 98 19.37 7.30 22.85
CA LEU A 98 19.99 7.65 21.57
C LEU A 98 21.49 7.31 21.54
N GLN A 99 22.22 7.55 22.63
CA GLN A 99 23.63 7.14 22.74
C GLN A 99 23.80 5.61 22.65
N SER A 100 22.90 4.82 23.23
CA SER A 100 22.94 3.35 23.13
C SER A 100 22.77 2.84 21.69
N LEU A 101 22.15 3.65 20.83
CA LEU A 101 21.96 3.39 19.41
C LEU A 101 23.10 3.95 18.53
N GLY A 102 24.09 4.59 19.15
CA GLY A 102 25.26 5.17 18.48
C GLY A 102 25.05 6.59 17.95
N PHE A 103 24.01 7.29 18.39
CA PHE A 103 23.87 8.72 18.08
C PHE A 103 24.81 9.55 18.96
N GLU A 104 25.40 10.58 18.36
CA GLU A 104 26.16 11.58 19.10
C GLU A 104 25.19 12.60 19.67
N CYS A 105 25.14 12.73 21.00
CA CYS A 105 24.26 13.68 21.68
C CYS A 105 25.11 14.73 22.40
N GLN A 106 24.81 15.99 22.14
CA GLN A 106 25.41 17.15 22.78
C GLN A 106 24.35 17.93 23.55
N GLU A 107 24.75 18.53 24.67
CA GLU A 107 23.87 19.44 25.41
C GLU A 107 23.52 20.65 24.53
N SER A 108 22.26 21.06 24.57
CA SER A 108 21.80 22.29 23.92
C SER A 108 21.81 23.46 24.92
N HIS A 109 21.49 24.67 24.45
CA HIS A 109 21.37 25.86 25.31
C HIS A 109 20.23 25.75 26.35
N SER A 110 19.27 24.84 26.14
CA SER A 110 18.17 24.56 27.06
C SER A 110 18.34 23.20 27.74
N HIS A 111 18.08 23.13 29.05
CA HIS A 111 18.06 21.88 29.83
C HIS A 111 16.96 20.89 29.41
N SER A 112 16.01 21.30 28.56
CA SER A 112 14.94 20.46 28.02
C SER A 112 15.20 19.97 26.58
N GLN A 113 16.39 20.26 26.02
CA GLN A 113 16.73 19.96 24.64
C GLN A 113 18.11 19.34 24.50
N ILE A 114 18.26 18.49 23.47
CA ILE A 114 19.54 17.93 23.05
C ILE A 114 19.75 18.13 21.56
N SER A 115 21.01 18.28 21.18
CA SER A 115 21.47 18.29 19.80
C SER A 115 21.99 16.91 19.45
N VAL A 116 21.41 16.29 18.42
CA VAL A 116 21.67 14.88 18.08
C VAL A 116 22.18 14.78 16.65
N VAL A 117 23.33 14.12 16.46
CA VAL A 117 23.86 13.79 15.15
C VAL A 117 23.67 12.29 14.91
N ALA A 118 23.00 11.96 13.80
CA ALA A 118 22.77 10.58 13.41
C ALA A 118 24.09 9.93 12.92
N PRO A 119 24.37 8.68 13.32
CA PRO A 119 25.53 7.97 12.80
C PRO A 119 25.35 7.66 11.32
N TYR A 120 26.45 7.50 10.59
CA TYR A 120 26.40 7.36 9.13
C TYR A 120 25.55 6.17 8.65
N TRP A 121 25.34 5.12 9.45
CA TRP A 121 24.51 3.97 9.06
C TRP A 121 23.00 4.21 9.21
N ARG A 122 22.58 5.35 9.77
CA ARG A 122 21.17 5.75 9.94
C ARG A 122 20.78 6.83 8.92
N SER A 123 20.74 6.45 7.63
CA SER A 123 20.33 7.35 6.55
C SER A 123 18.83 7.69 6.56
N ASP A 124 18.05 6.94 7.35
CA ASP A 124 16.63 7.15 7.59
C ASP A 124 16.32 8.35 8.51
N VAL A 125 17.26 8.76 9.36
CA VAL A 125 17.02 9.79 10.39
C VAL A 125 17.40 11.18 9.91
N ASN A 126 16.40 12.03 9.72
CA ASN A 126 16.56 13.38 9.17
C ASN A 126 15.85 14.47 10.00
N TYR A 127 14.86 14.09 10.81
CA TYR A 127 13.99 15.01 11.55
C TYR A 127 13.79 14.57 13.00
N ALA A 128 13.26 15.48 13.82
CA ALA A 128 12.99 15.21 15.23
C ALA A 128 12.00 14.04 15.42
N ALA A 129 11.01 13.88 14.52
CA ALA A 129 10.06 12.78 14.56
C ALA A 129 10.74 11.41 14.47
N ASP A 130 11.79 11.28 13.64
CA ASP A 130 12.56 10.04 13.49
C ASP A 130 13.29 9.70 14.80
N LEU A 131 13.81 10.71 15.51
CA LEU A 131 14.41 10.52 16.83
C LEU A 131 13.36 10.17 17.90
N VAL A 132 12.16 10.75 17.83
CA VAL A 132 11.05 10.38 18.71
C VAL A 132 10.68 8.90 18.51
N GLU A 133 10.63 8.42 17.27
CA GLU A 133 10.41 7.01 16.99
C GLU A 133 11.47 6.13 17.67
N GLU A 134 12.76 6.49 17.57
CA GLU A 134 13.83 5.75 18.23
C GLU A 134 13.69 5.73 19.75
N VAL A 135 13.30 6.87 20.35
CA VAL A 135 13.03 6.97 21.79
C VAL A 135 11.86 6.07 22.19
N VAL A 136 10.76 6.10 21.44
CA VAL A 136 9.57 5.27 21.68
C VAL A 136 9.92 3.79 21.53
N ARG A 137 10.60 3.41 20.44
CA ARG A 137 10.94 2.02 20.11
C ARG A 137 11.80 1.35 21.16
N ILE A 138 12.80 2.07 21.70
CA ILE A 138 13.66 1.54 22.75
C ILE A 138 13.03 1.66 24.14
N THR A 139 12.22 2.69 24.37
CA THR A 139 11.48 2.81 25.63
C THR A 139 10.42 1.71 25.76
N GLY A 140 9.80 1.32 24.65
CA GLY A 140 8.73 0.34 24.55
C GLY A 140 7.42 0.99 24.13
N TYR A 141 6.81 0.50 23.05
CA TYR A 141 5.50 0.97 22.56
C TYR A 141 4.39 0.74 23.57
N GLU A 142 4.51 -0.28 24.42
CA GLU A 142 3.57 -0.59 25.50
C GLU A 142 3.51 0.48 26.59
N LYS A 143 4.52 1.36 26.66
CA LYS A 143 4.55 2.48 27.61
C LYS A 143 3.84 3.72 27.07
N VAL A 144 3.53 3.74 25.77
CA VAL A 144 2.79 4.85 25.16
C VAL A 144 1.37 4.88 25.74
N PRO A 145 0.94 5.98 26.38
CA PRO A 145 -0.35 6.03 27.03
C PRO A 145 -1.48 5.94 26.01
N THR A 146 -2.44 5.05 26.25
CA THR A 146 -3.67 5.00 25.46
C THR A 146 -4.58 6.15 25.91
N THR A 147 -4.80 7.11 25.02
CA THR A 147 -5.65 8.28 25.28
C THR A 147 -6.73 8.40 24.21
N ARG A 148 -7.83 9.09 24.55
CA ARG A 148 -8.82 9.49 23.55
C ARG A 148 -8.37 10.78 22.89
N LEU A 149 -8.73 10.96 21.62
CA LEU A 149 -8.57 12.24 20.95
C LEU A 149 -9.29 13.33 21.77
N SER A 150 -8.61 14.44 22.03
CA SER A 150 -9.10 15.54 22.87
C SER A 150 -10.08 16.46 22.16
N SER A 151 -10.23 16.33 20.84
CA SER A 151 -11.15 17.13 20.04
C SER A 151 -12.61 16.71 20.28
N SER A 152 -13.53 17.67 20.23
CA SER A 152 -14.96 17.37 20.17
C SER A 152 -15.28 16.50 18.95
N LEU A 153 -16.27 15.62 19.10
CA LEU A 153 -16.78 14.86 17.97
C LEU A 153 -17.45 15.85 17.00
N PRO A 154 -17.05 15.87 15.71
CA PRO A 154 -17.77 16.64 14.72
C PRO A 154 -19.20 16.10 14.57
N MET A 155 -20.11 16.94 14.07
CA MET A 155 -21.46 16.51 13.75
C MET A 155 -21.41 15.44 12.64
N GLN A 156 -22.19 14.37 12.80
CA GLN A 156 -22.32 13.37 11.76
C GLN A 156 -23.11 13.94 10.60
N GLU A 157 -22.50 14.02 9.42
CA GLU A 157 -23.19 14.33 8.18
C GLU A 157 -23.73 13.03 7.55
N PRO A 158 -25.06 12.87 7.39
CA PRO A 158 -25.61 11.70 6.74
C PRO A 158 -25.22 11.71 5.26
N ILE A 159 -24.92 10.52 4.72
CA ILE A 159 -24.67 10.32 3.29
C ILE A 159 -25.91 9.60 2.73
N PRO A 160 -26.91 10.31 2.15
CA PRO A 160 -28.21 9.73 1.82
C PRO A 160 -28.10 8.51 0.89
N MET A 161 -27.16 8.55 -0.05
CA MET A 161 -26.92 7.44 -0.98
C MET A 161 -26.45 6.16 -0.26
N ARG A 162 -25.66 6.29 0.81
CA ARG A 162 -25.22 5.14 1.62
C ARG A 162 -26.38 4.50 2.35
N GLU A 163 -27.26 5.31 2.93
CA GLU A 163 -28.47 4.83 3.61
C GLU A 163 -29.47 4.20 2.63
N PHE A 164 -29.63 4.81 1.46
CA PHE A 164 -30.44 4.28 0.37
C PHE A 164 -29.97 2.90 -0.08
N LYS A 165 -28.66 2.73 -0.37
CA LYS A 165 -28.07 1.43 -0.73
C LYS A 165 -28.28 0.38 0.36
N ARG A 166 -28.09 0.74 1.64
CA ARG A 166 -28.35 -0.16 2.77
C ARG A 166 -29.81 -0.63 2.81
N ARG A 167 -30.76 0.28 2.63
CA ARG A 167 -32.19 -0.07 2.60
C ARG A 167 -32.53 -0.96 1.41
N LEU A 168 -32.01 -0.66 0.22
CA LEU A 168 -32.17 -1.50 -0.96
C LEU A 168 -31.66 -2.92 -0.71
N HIS A 169 -30.47 -3.05 -0.15
CA HIS A 169 -29.88 -4.34 0.19
C HIS A 169 -30.80 -5.14 1.13
N SER A 170 -31.26 -4.54 2.24
CA SER A 170 -32.16 -5.21 3.17
C SER A 170 -33.45 -5.70 2.51
N ILE A 171 -34.04 -4.91 1.61
CA ILE A 171 -35.26 -5.28 0.88
C ILE A 171 -34.99 -6.46 -0.05
N LEU A 172 -33.92 -6.43 -0.84
CA LEU A 172 -33.62 -7.48 -1.80
C LEU A 172 -33.29 -8.81 -1.11
N VAL A 173 -32.55 -8.78 -0.01
CA VAL A 173 -32.29 -9.97 0.81
C VAL A 173 -33.59 -10.50 1.42
N SER A 174 -34.48 -9.63 1.90
CA SER A 174 -35.79 -10.09 2.41
C SER A 174 -36.69 -10.72 1.33
N CYS A 175 -36.45 -10.40 0.05
CA CYS A 175 -37.12 -11.03 -1.09
C CYS A 175 -36.44 -12.35 -1.52
N GLY A 176 -35.43 -12.83 -0.80
CA GLY A 176 -34.74 -14.09 -1.08
C GLY A 176 -33.65 -13.99 -2.14
N LEU A 177 -33.15 -12.78 -2.46
CA LEU A 177 -31.98 -12.62 -3.33
C LEU A 177 -30.69 -12.71 -2.51
N GLN A 178 -29.69 -13.41 -3.03
CA GLN A 178 -28.36 -13.50 -2.47
C GLN A 178 -27.46 -12.40 -3.07
N GLU A 179 -26.86 -11.57 -2.22
CA GLU A 179 -25.86 -10.59 -2.67
C GLU A 179 -24.59 -11.31 -3.14
N ILE A 180 -24.04 -10.83 -4.26
CA ILE A 180 -22.73 -11.21 -4.78
C ILE A 180 -21.86 -9.97 -4.96
N LEU A 181 -20.54 -10.15 -4.84
CA LEU A 181 -19.54 -9.14 -5.16
C LEU A 181 -18.62 -9.69 -6.24
N SER A 182 -18.66 -9.08 -7.42
CA SER A 182 -17.86 -9.53 -8.54
C SER A 182 -16.68 -8.59 -8.83
N TYR A 183 -15.70 -9.07 -9.58
CA TYR A 183 -14.56 -8.24 -9.97
C TYR A 183 -15.00 -7.07 -10.85
N SER A 184 -14.47 -5.88 -10.58
CA SER A 184 -14.66 -4.70 -11.44
C SER A 184 -14.02 -4.87 -12.83
N LEU A 185 -13.04 -5.79 -12.95
CA LEU A 185 -12.38 -6.13 -14.20
C LEU A 185 -13.01 -7.35 -14.87
N THR A 186 -13.12 -7.28 -16.18
CA THR A 186 -13.71 -8.30 -17.06
C THR A 186 -12.91 -8.40 -18.37
N SER A 187 -13.38 -9.22 -19.31
CA SER A 187 -12.79 -9.35 -20.65
C SER A 187 -13.71 -8.78 -21.72
N LEU A 188 -13.13 -8.40 -22.85
CA LEU A 188 -13.90 -7.94 -24.01
C LEU A 188 -14.86 -9.03 -24.51
N GLU A 189 -14.40 -10.28 -24.50
CA GLU A 189 -15.20 -11.45 -24.89
C GLU A 189 -16.47 -11.59 -24.04
N LYS A 190 -16.36 -11.42 -22.71
CA LYS A 190 -17.52 -11.48 -21.81
C LYS A 190 -18.51 -10.33 -22.07
N LEU A 191 -18.01 -9.13 -22.35
CA LEU A 191 -18.84 -7.98 -22.67
C LEU A 191 -19.56 -8.15 -24.01
N GLN A 192 -18.88 -8.69 -25.03
CA GLN A 192 -19.44 -8.94 -26.35
C GLN A 192 -20.55 -10.00 -26.33
N LYS A 193 -20.44 -11.03 -25.47
CA LYS A 193 -21.48 -12.05 -25.28
C LYS A 193 -22.85 -11.47 -24.88
N LEU A 194 -22.91 -10.28 -24.31
CA LEU A 194 -24.18 -9.62 -23.95
C LEU A 194 -24.85 -8.87 -25.11
N SER A 195 -24.11 -8.61 -26.19
CA SER A 195 -24.54 -7.83 -27.34
C SER A 195 -24.01 -8.48 -28.62
N PRO A 196 -24.46 -9.70 -28.98
CA PRO A 196 -23.95 -10.43 -30.13
C PRO A 196 -24.15 -9.70 -31.47
N ASP A 197 -25.18 -8.84 -31.58
CA ASP A 197 -25.55 -8.14 -32.82
C ASP A 197 -25.30 -6.61 -32.78
N LEU A 198 -24.68 -6.09 -31.71
CA LEU A 198 -24.43 -4.66 -31.52
C LEU A 198 -22.96 -4.44 -31.17
N ASP A 199 -22.26 -3.62 -31.97
CA ASP A 199 -21.01 -3.00 -31.54
C ASP A 199 -21.18 -2.48 -30.11
N LEU A 200 -20.19 -2.72 -29.26
CA LEU A 200 -20.21 -2.24 -27.89
C LEU A 200 -20.52 -0.74 -27.91
N LYS A 201 -21.74 -0.36 -27.51
CA LYS A 201 -22.18 1.04 -27.46
C LYS A 201 -21.23 1.91 -26.64
N VAL A 202 -20.50 1.27 -25.72
CA VAL A 202 -19.46 1.86 -24.89
C VAL A 202 -18.21 0.98 -24.99
N ILE A 203 -17.13 1.52 -25.56
CA ILE A 203 -15.82 0.85 -25.61
C ILE A 203 -15.23 0.88 -24.20
N PRO A 204 -15.00 -0.28 -23.54
CA PRO A 204 -14.56 -0.32 -22.16
C PRO A 204 -13.10 0.17 -21.99
N LEU A 205 -12.77 0.68 -20.80
CA LEU A 205 -11.41 1.11 -20.46
C LEU A 205 -10.49 -0.09 -20.22
N LYS A 206 -9.36 -0.14 -20.92
CA LYS A 206 -8.35 -1.20 -20.77
C LYS A 206 -7.33 -0.86 -19.70
N VAL A 207 -7.01 -1.82 -18.84
CA VAL A 207 -5.88 -1.74 -17.92
C VAL A 207 -4.57 -1.85 -18.70
N ALA A 208 -3.60 -0.96 -18.44
CA ALA A 208 -2.34 -0.91 -19.20
C ALA A 208 -1.46 -2.16 -19.03
N ASN A 209 -1.47 -2.75 -17.83
CA ASN A 209 -0.71 -3.96 -17.51
C ASN A 209 -1.60 -4.94 -16.72
N PRO A 210 -2.53 -5.64 -17.39
CA PRO A 210 -3.45 -6.56 -16.74
C PRO A 210 -2.73 -7.85 -16.32
N LEU A 211 -3.11 -8.43 -15.18
CA LEU A 211 -2.54 -9.70 -14.71
C LEU A 211 -2.99 -10.89 -15.56
N THR A 212 -4.24 -10.85 -16.06
CA THR A 212 -4.86 -11.92 -16.86
C THR A 212 -5.71 -11.32 -17.98
N LYS A 213 -5.99 -12.10 -19.04
CA LYS A 213 -6.85 -11.64 -20.15
C LYS A 213 -8.32 -11.55 -19.73
N GLU A 214 -8.70 -12.36 -18.74
CA GLU A 214 -10.04 -12.43 -18.18
C GLU A 214 -10.41 -11.16 -17.38
N GLN A 215 -9.40 -10.37 -16.99
CA GLN A 215 -9.49 -9.17 -16.16
C GLN A 215 -8.69 -8.00 -16.75
N GLU A 216 -8.93 -7.68 -18.02
CA GLU A 216 -8.17 -6.65 -18.75
C GLU A 216 -8.94 -5.33 -18.97
N TYR A 217 -10.28 -5.33 -18.81
CA TYR A 217 -11.15 -4.18 -19.03
C TYR A 217 -12.00 -3.85 -17.80
N LEU A 218 -12.24 -2.57 -17.51
CA LEU A 218 -13.25 -2.17 -16.53
C LEU A 218 -14.66 -2.48 -17.04
N ARG A 219 -15.50 -3.05 -16.17
CA ARG A 219 -16.89 -3.40 -16.50
C ARG A 219 -17.73 -2.14 -16.79
N THR A 220 -18.43 -2.15 -17.93
CA THR A 220 -19.41 -1.11 -18.30
C THR A 220 -20.82 -1.47 -17.87
N THR A 221 -21.01 -2.70 -17.36
CA THR A 221 -22.29 -3.23 -16.86
C THR A 221 -22.03 -4.31 -15.80
N LEU A 222 -22.95 -4.48 -14.86
CA LEU A 222 -22.92 -5.59 -13.89
C LEU A 222 -23.42 -6.92 -14.49
N ARG A 223 -24.19 -6.84 -15.58
CA ARG A 223 -24.86 -8.00 -16.19
C ARG A 223 -23.90 -9.14 -16.54
N THR A 224 -22.71 -8.83 -17.05
CA THR A 224 -21.71 -9.84 -17.42
C THR A 224 -21.35 -10.72 -16.24
N ASN A 225 -21.19 -10.09 -15.09
CA ASN A 225 -20.63 -10.74 -13.92
C ASN A 225 -21.71 -11.51 -13.17
N VAL A 226 -22.90 -10.91 -13.04
CA VAL A 226 -24.08 -11.57 -12.48
C VAL A 226 -24.45 -12.81 -13.31
N LEU A 227 -24.46 -12.71 -14.64
CA LEU A 227 -24.74 -13.86 -15.52
C LEU A 227 -23.62 -14.91 -15.51
N ALA A 228 -22.36 -14.49 -15.43
CA ALA A 228 -21.25 -15.43 -15.28
C ALA A 228 -21.36 -16.23 -13.97
N THR A 229 -21.76 -15.56 -12.89
CA THR A 229 -21.98 -16.19 -11.58
C THR A 229 -23.17 -17.13 -11.61
N LEU A 230 -24.27 -16.76 -12.28
CA LEU A 230 -25.38 -17.68 -12.52
C LEU A 230 -24.91 -18.92 -13.30
N ALA A 231 -24.21 -18.71 -14.42
CA ALA A 231 -23.76 -19.79 -15.30
C ALA A 231 -22.80 -20.77 -14.62
N SER A 232 -21.96 -20.30 -13.70
CA SER A 232 -21.07 -21.18 -12.93
C SER A 232 -21.79 -22.02 -11.89
N ASN A 233 -22.91 -21.52 -11.35
CA ASN A 233 -23.64 -22.17 -10.25
C ASN A 233 -24.87 -22.95 -10.71
N GLN A 234 -25.47 -22.63 -11.85
CA GLN A 234 -26.73 -23.25 -12.32
C GLN A 234 -26.66 -24.78 -12.48
N LYS A 235 -25.46 -25.35 -12.64
CA LYS A 235 -25.24 -26.81 -12.75
C LYS A 235 -25.23 -27.52 -11.39
N HIS A 236 -25.10 -26.75 -10.32
CA HIS A 236 -24.95 -27.25 -8.95
C HIS A 236 -26.19 -26.99 -8.10
N GLU A 237 -27.13 -26.16 -8.59
CA GLU A 237 -28.31 -25.74 -7.84
C GLU A 237 -29.60 -26.12 -8.57
N GLU A 238 -30.37 -27.04 -8.00
CA GLU A 238 -31.61 -27.55 -8.61
C GLU A 238 -32.83 -26.66 -8.29
N ASN A 239 -32.77 -25.88 -7.21
CA ASN A 239 -33.90 -25.10 -6.68
C ASN A 239 -34.00 -23.68 -7.24
N GLY A 240 -33.20 -23.35 -8.26
CA GLY A 240 -33.11 -21.99 -8.80
C GLY A 240 -32.12 -21.10 -8.04
N ILE A 241 -31.77 -19.98 -8.66
CA ILE A 241 -30.74 -19.05 -8.21
C ILE A 241 -31.27 -17.63 -8.35
N LYS A 242 -31.25 -16.86 -7.26
CA LYS A 242 -31.65 -15.45 -7.22
C LYS A 242 -30.45 -14.64 -6.70
N LEU A 243 -29.76 -13.93 -7.60
CA LEU A 243 -28.58 -13.13 -7.25
C LEU A 243 -28.84 -11.65 -7.45
N VAL A 244 -28.17 -10.83 -6.66
CA VAL A 244 -28.13 -9.38 -6.84
C VAL A 244 -26.74 -8.83 -6.61
N GLU A 245 -26.37 -7.81 -7.37
CA GLU A 245 -25.17 -7.02 -7.17
C GLU A 245 -25.51 -5.54 -7.22
N ILE A 246 -25.06 -4.78 -6.23
CA ILE A 246 -25.05 -3.32 -6.24
C ILE A 246 -23.59 -2.89 -6.32
N GLY A 247 -23.20 -2.22 -7.40
CA GLY A 247 -21.81 -1.85 -7.60
C GLY A 247 -21.61 -0.86 -8.74
N GLU A 248 -20.39 -0.36 -8.82
CA GLU A 248 -20.02 0.64 -9.80
C GLU A 248 -19.75 0.02 -11.17
N VAL A 249 -20.17 0.74 -12.20
CA VAL A 249 -19.75 0.53 -13.59
C VAL A 249 -18.97 1.76 -14.05
N PHE A 250 -18.04 1.54 -14.98
CA PHE A 250 -17.10 2.56 -15.42
C PHE A 250 -17.41 2.93 -16.86
N LEU A 251 -17.85 4.17 -17.08
CA LEU A 251 -18.19 4.68 -18.41
C LEU A 251 -17.09 5.65 -18.88
N PRO A 252 -16.31 5.32 -19.92
CA PRO A 252 -15.24 6.17 -20.42
C PRO A 252 -15.71 7.57 -20.83
N GLN A 253 -14.88 8.57 -20.51
CA GLN A 253 -15.07 9.98 -20.89
C GLN A 253 -13.87 10.50 -21.70
N GLY A 254 -13.44 9.72 -22.71
CA GLY A 254 -12.31 10.06 -23.55
C GLY A 254 -10.97 10.06 -22.78
N LYS A 255 -10.39 11.24 -22.56
CA LYS A 255 -9.11 11.41 -21.83
C LYS A 255 -9.30 11.73 -20.35
N GLU A 256 -10.53 11.94 -19.89
CA GLU A 256 -10.83 12.20 -18.49
C GLU A 256 -11.01 10.89 -17.71
N LEU A 257 -11.13 11.00 -16.38
CA LEU A 257 -11.50 9.86 -15.54
C LEU A 257 -12.86 9.30 -16.00
N PRO A 258 -13.09 7.98 -15.90
CA PRO A 258 -14.40 7.43 -16.22
C PRO A 258 -15.46 8.02 -15.31
N GLN A 259 -16.67 8.12 -15.85
CA GLN A 259 -17.84 8.30 -15.02
C GLN A 259 -18.14 6.98 -14.29
N GLU A 260 -18.01 7.00 -12.97
CA GLU A 260 -18.40 5.91 -12.09
C GLU A 260 -19.89 6.05 -11.77
N LYS A 261 -20.67 5.00 -12.08
CA LYS A 261 -22.10 4.97 -11.78
C LYS A 261 -22.43 3.77 -10.94
N ASP A 262 -23.10 4.03 -9.82
CA ASP A 262 -23.75 3.00 -9.04
C ASP A 262 -24.90 2.37 -9.82
N MET A 263 -24.81 1.06 -10.01
CA MET A 263 -25.83 0.27 -10.69
C MET A 263 -26.30 -0.86 -9.77
N LEU A 264 -27.53 -1.29 -9.98
CA LEU A 264 -28.10 -2.49 -9.38
C LEU A 264 -28.43 -3.45 -10.50
N CYS A 265 -28.01 -4.70 -10.38
CA CYS A 265 -28.37 -5.77 -11.30
C CYS A 265 -28.76 -7.00 -10.51
N ALA A 266 -29.93 -7.55 -10.81
CA ALA A 266 -30.37 -8.83 -10.28
C ALA A 266 -30.57 -9.83 -11.41
N VAL A 267 -30.41 -11.11 -11.10
CA VAL A 267 -30.82 -12.21 -11.97
C VAL A 267 -31.58 -13.23 -11.13
N LEU A 268 -32.68 -13.72 -11.68
CA LEU A 268 -33.49 -14.75 -11.06
C LEU A 268 -33.66 -15.88 -12.08
N SER A 269 -33.53 -17.11 -11.62
CA SER A 269 -33.65 -18.32 -12.44
C SER A 269 -34.24 -19.45 -11.60
N GLY A 270 -35.04 -20.33 -12.22
CA GLY A 270 -35.67 -21.47 -11.56
C GLY A 270 -37.12 -21.23 -11.14
N PRO A 271 -37.64 -22.01 -10.17
CA PRO A 271 -39.03 -21.93 -9.75
C PRO A 271 -39.35 -20.64 -8.98
N ARG A 272 -40.63 -20.23 -9.03
CA ARG A 272 -41.14 -19.01 -8.38
C ARG A 272 -41.05 -19.12 -6.87
N GLN A 273 -41.48 -20.26 -6.34
CA GLN A 273 -41.47 -20.58 -4.92
C GLN A 273 -40.41 -21.64 -4.62
N GLU A 274 -39.91 -21.64 -3.40
CA GLU A 274 -39.10 -22.77 -2.92
C GLU A 274 -39.97 -24.03 -2.88
N LEU A 275 -39.31 -25.17 -3.09
CA LEU A 275 -39.99 -26.46 -3.12
C LEU A 275 -40.62 -26.72 -1.75
N SER A 276 -41.96 -26.72 -1.72
CA SER A 276 -42.73 -26.89 -0.49
C SER A 276 -43.89 -27.85 -0.74
N TRP A 277 -44.36 -28.50 0.32
CA TRP A 277 -45.50 -29.41 0.29
C TRP A 277 -46.83 -28.77 -0.12
N HIS A 278 -46.88 -27.43 -0.15
CA HIS A 278 -48.05 -26.63 -0.52
C HIS A 278 -47.93 -25.96 -1.89
N GLY A 279 -46.73 -25.95 -2.48
CA GLY A 279 -46.41 -25.09 -3.61
C GLY A 279 -46.51 -25.80 -4.95
N ASP A 280 -47.10 -25.11 -5.93
CA ASP A 280 -46.98 -25.49 -7.33
C ASP A 280 -45.59 -25.10 -7.86
N ASN A 281 -44.97 -25.99 -8.64
CA ASN A 281 -43.63 -25.81 -9.19
C ASN A 281 -43.65 -24.95 -10.47
N GLU A 282 -44.20 -23.75 -10.38
CA GLU A 282 -44.27 -22.83 -11.51
C GLU A 282 -42.91 -22.13 -11.73
N PRO A 283 -42.39 -22.11 -12.98
CA PRO A 283 -41.18 -21.37 -13.27
C PRO A 283 -41.42 -19.86 -13.12
N LEU A 284 -40.36 -19.12 -12.76
CA LEU A 284 -40.37 -17.67 -12.84
C LEU A 284 -40.65 -17.22 -14.28
N ASP A 285 -41.59 -16.30 -14.44
CA ASP A 285 -41.80 -15.57 -15.67
C ASP A 285 -41.29 -14.13 -15.52
N PHE A 286 -41.71 -13.24 -16.42
CA PHE A 286 -41.30 -11.84 -16.38
C PHE A 286 -41.94 -11.04 -15.23
N PHE A 287 -43.06 -11.52 -14.65
CA PHE A 287 -43.92 -10.77 -13.74
C PHE A 287 -43.81 -11.21 -12.28
#